data_AF-A0A7S3LNL3-F1
#
_entry.id   AF-A0A7S3LNL3-F1
#
_cell.length_a   1.000
_cell.length_b   1.000
_cell.length_c   1.000
_cell.angle_alpha   90.00
_cell.angle_beta   90.00
_cell.angle_gamma   90.00
#
_symmetry.space_group_name_H-M   'P 1'
#
loop_
_entity.id
_entity.type
_entity.pdbx_description
1 polymer ?
#
loop_
_entity_poly.entity_id
_entity_poly.type
_entity_poly.pdbx_seq_one_letter_code
_entity_poly.pdbx_strand_id
1 'polypeptide(L)'
;MLLICVGFKMKFRMTNDAKTWQRLKTEVVRVLIPNTGRFAVIGYGICRITNDSQIENKLQELYRQSIKENLWDKNCDRLLLDSLFAEGKVDFSPLRVVDRKVFPTTHRMPLDSFVKYVSTWSAFTQDAHKRLFDKFKTDSVITADPVKEVDVEFPFFVVILKSDDN
;
A
#
# COMPACT_ATOMS: atom_id res chain seq x y z
N MET A 1 1.63 13.89 23.23
CA MET A 1 1.65 13.28 21.89
C MET A 1 0.68 12.11 21.92
N LEU A 2 -0.58 12.33 21.52
CA LEU A 2 -1.65 11.36 21.68
C LEU A 2 -1.78 10.56 20.37
N LEU A 3 -1.31 9.31 20.38
CA LEU A 3 -1.52 8.35 19.30
C LEU A 3 -2.93 7.79 19.48
N ILE A 4 -3.93 8.37 18.82
CA ILE A 4 -5.26 7.76 18.77
C ILE A 4 -5.26 6.71 17.66
N CYS A 5 -4.82 5.49 17.99
CA CYS A 5 -5.37 4.31 17.33
C CYS A 5 -6.81 4.17 17.82
N VAL A 6 -7.78 4.70 17.07
CA VAL A 6 -9.18 4.44 17.41
C VAL A 6 -9.41 2.93 17.21
N GLY A 7 -9.52 2.22 18.33
CA GLY A 7 -9.84 0.80 18.42
C GLY A 7 -11.26 0.48 17.98
N PHE A 8 -11.59 0.78 16.72
CA PHE A 8 -12.59 0.01 15.99
C PHE A 8 -11.82 -0.94 15.08
N LYS A 9 -12.14 -2.24 15.13
CA LYS A 9 -11.80 -3.19 14.05
C LYS A 9 -12.57 -2.83 12.76
N MET A 10 -12.53 -1.58 12.32
CA MET A 10 -12.93 -1.21 10.98
C MET A 10 -11.70 -1.39 10.09
N LYS A 11 -11.67 -2.52 9.38
CA LYS A 11 -10.83 -2.64 8.19
C LYS A 11 -11.44 -1.72 7.13
N PHE A 12 -11.05 -0.45 7.11
CA PHE A 12 -11.36 0.41 5.99
C PHE A 12 -10.48 -0.02 4.82
N ARG A 13 -11.13 -0.50 3.75
CA ARG A 13 -10.46 -0.61 2.46
C ARG A 13 -10.52 0.77 1.82
N MET A 14 -9.38 1.27 1.37
CA MET A 14 -9.36 2.39 0.46
C MET A 14 -9.98 1.92 -0.86
N THR A 15 -11.22 2.36 -1.09
CA THR A 15 -11.97 1.99 -2.29
C THR A 15 -12.07 3.17 -3.26
N ASN A 16 -12.15 2.87 -4.54
CA ASN A 16 -12.48 3.80 -5.63
C ASN A 16 -13.96 4.19 -5.62
N ASP A 17 -14.75 3.59 -4.73
CA ASP A 17 -16.13 4.00 -4.50
C ASP A 17 -16.15 5.38 -3.83
N ALA A 18 -16.47 6.40 -4.64
CA ALA A 18 -16.63 7.77 -4.20
C ALA A 18 -17.63 7.90 -3.04
N LYS A 19 -18.65 7.04 -2.97
CA LYS A 19 -19.66 7.08 -1.91
C LYS A 19 -19.09 6.60 -0.58
N THR A 20 -18.30 5.54 -0.59
CA THR A 20 -17.56 5.07 0.60
C THR A 20 -16.53 6.10 1.06
N TRP A 21 -15.79 6.70 0.12
CA TRP A 21 -14.83 7.76 0.45
C TRP A 21 -15.51 8.99 1.07
N GLN A 22 -16.64 9.44 0.51
CA GLN A 22 -17.39 10.56 1.06
C GLN A 22 -17.94 10.27 2.46
N ARG A 23 -18.47 9.05 2.69
CA ARG A 23 -18.93 8.63 4.03
C ARG A 23 -17.82 8.67 5.06
N LEU A 24 -16.62 8.18 4.69
CA LEU A 24 -15.45 8.25 5.57
C LEU A 24 -15.09 9.71 5.88
N LYS A 25 -15.02 10.59 4.88
CA LYS A 25 -14.70 12.00 5.08
C LYS A 25 -15.71 12.69 6.01
N THR A 26 -17.00 12.49 5.78
CA THR A 26 -18.06 13.03 6.66
C THR A 26 -17.93 12.51 8.09
N GLU A 27 -17.68 11.22 8.26
CA GLU A 27 -17.54 10.63 9.59
C GLU A 27 -16.28 11.13 10.31
N VAL A 28 -15.16 11.26 9.61
CA VAL A 28 -13.93 11.86 10.14
C VAL A 28 -14.20 13.28 10.62
N VAL A 29 -14.84 14.12 9.80
CA VAL A 29 -15.20 15.50 10.19
C VAL A 29 -16.08 15.51 11.43
N ARG A 30 -17.07 14.60 11.53
CA ARG A 30 -17.98 14.50 12.67
C ARG A 30 -17.27 14.18 13.99
N VAL A 31 -16.19 13.39 13.95
CA VAL A 31 -15.50 12.92 15.17
C VAL A 31 -14.23 13.68 15.51
N LEU A 32 -13.66 14.45 14.56
CA LEU A 32 -12.47 15.25 14.83
C LEU A 32 -12.79 16.40 15.79
N ILE A 33 -11.96 16.56 16.81
CA ILE A 33 -12.03 17.73 17.70
C ILE A 33 -11.72 18.97 16.87
N PRO A 34 -12.58 20.01 16.88
CA PRO A 34 -12.31 21.26 16.17
C PRO A 34 -10.93 21.82 16.52
N ASN A 35 -10.23 22.37 15.53
CA ASN A 35 -8.89 22.98 15.62
C ASN A 35 -7.72 22.05 16.01
N THR A 36 -7.94 21.02 16.81
CA THR A 36 -6.88 20.19 17.41
C THR A 36 -6.85 18.77 16.85
N GLY A 37 -7.98 18.25 16.39
CA GLY A 37 -8.08 16.93 15.78
C GLY A 37 -7.23 16.82 14.52
N ARG A 38 -6.61 15.65 14.34
CA ARG A 38 -5.87 15.27 13.13
C ARG A 38 -6.30 13.87 12.70
N PHE A 39 -6.44 13.68 11.40
CA PHE A 39 -6.64 12.38 10.79
C PHE A 39 -5.41 12.03 9.94
N ALA A 40 -4.85 10.84 10.14
CA ALA A 40 -3.67 10.40 9.42
C ALA A 40 -4.04 9.26 8.46
N VAL A 41 -3.70 9.43 7.18
CA VAL A 41 -3.73 8.35 6.19
C VAL A 41 -2.30 7.85 6.03
N ILE A 42 -2.08 6.57 6.34
CA ILE A 42 -0.75 5.94 6.31
C ILE A 42 -0.83 4.74 5.38
N GLY A 43 0.19 4.59 4.53
CA GLY A 43 0.29 3.46 3.61
C GLY A 43 1.68 3.32 3.04
N TYR A 44 1.83 2.39 2.09
CA TYR A 44 3.05 2.19 1.32
C TYR A 44 2.73 1.77 -0.11
N GLY A 45 3.59 2.17 -1.04
CA GLY A 45 3.51 1.76 -2.46
C GLY A 45 4.11 0.37 -2.70
N ILE A 46 4.27 -0.02 -3.96
CA ILE A 46 5.04 -1.23 -4.32
C ILE A 46 6.46 -1.18 -3.74
N CYS A 47 6.90 -2.26 -3.10
CA CYS A 47 8.26 -2.40 -2.58
C CYS A 47 9.28 -2.64 -3.70
N ARG A 48 10.57 -2.51 -3.38
CA ARG A 48 11.69 -2.76 -4.30
C ARG A 48 12.77 -3.57 -3.62
N ILE A 49 13.47 -4.41 -4.38
CA ILE A 49 14.72 -5.05 -3.96
C ILE A 49 15.88 -4.14 -4.38
N THR A 50 16.68 -3.68 -3.43
CA THR A 50 17.70 -2.65 -3.68
C THR A 50 19.10 -3.23 -3.88
N ASN A 51 19.35 -4.45 -3.39
CA ASN A 51 20.64 -5.12 -3.44
C ASN A 51 20.76 -6.21 -4.51
N ASP A 52 19.68 -6.49 -5.27
CA ASP A 52 19.67 -7.46 -6.36
C ASP A 52 18.74 -7.04 -7.50
N SER A 53 19.32 -6.62 -8.62
CA SER A 53 18.57 -6.14 -9.78
C SER A 53 17.84 -7.25 -10.56
N GLN A 54 18.30 -8.51 -10.49
CA GLN A 54 17.63 -9.60 -11.18
C GLN A 54 16.32 -9.96 -10.47
N ILE A 55 16.37 -10.10 -9.14
CA ILE A 55 15.18 -10.35 -8.32
C ILE A 55 14.21 -9.17 -8.42
N GLU A 56 14.72 -7.93 -8.37
CA GLU A 56 13.89 -6.73 -8.57
C GLU A 56 13.17 -6.74 -9.92
N ASN A 57 13.87 -7.06 -11.01
CA ASN A 57 13.25 -7.12 -12.33
C ASN A 57 12.13 -8.17 -12.40
N LYS A 58 12.32 -9.33 -11.76
CA LYS A 58 11.28 -10.36 -11.67
C LYS A 58 10.09 -9.92 -10.84
N LEU A 59 10.32 -9.22 -9.73
CA LEU A 59 9.25 -8.63 -8.92
C LEU A 59 8.45 -7.60 -9.72
N GLN A 60 9.12 -6.69 -10.43
CA GLN A 60 8.45 -5.67 -11.24
C GLN A 60 7.70 -6.26 -12.44
N GLU A 61 8.25 -7.33 -13.05
CA GLU A 61 7.56 -8.07 -14.11
C GLU A 61 6.27 -8.71 -13.57
N LEU A 62 6.36 -9.45 -12.47
CA LEU A 62 5.21 -10.06 -11.78
C LEU A 62 4.16 -8.99 -11.47
N TYR A 63 4.59 -7.85 -10.91
CA TYR A 63 3.71 -6.77 -10.53
C TYR A 63 2.97 -6.19 -11.74
N ARG A 64 3.69 -5.82 -12.81
CA ARG A 64 3.06 -5.28 -14.04
C ARG A 64 2.12 -6.28 -14.70
N GLN A 65 2.48 -7.56 -14.72
CA GLN A 65 1.62 -8.63 -15.25
C GLN A 65 0.33 -8.75 -14.41
N SER A 66 0.44 -8.69 -13.08
CA SER A 66 -0.73 -8.76 -12.20
C SER A 66 -1.70 -7.56 -12.38
N ILE A 67 -1.18 -6.38 -12.70
CA ILE A 67 -2.00 -5.19 -13.05
C ILE A 67 -2.66 -5.41 -14.41
N LYS A 68 -1.90 -5.85 -15.43
CA LYS A 68 -2.39 -6.09 -16.79
C LYS A 68 -3.49 -7.15 -16.84
N GLU A 69 -3.36 -8.21 -16.04
CA GLU A 69 -4.34 -9.29 -15.92
C GLU A 69 -5.52 -8.94 -14.99
N ASN A 70 -5.55 -7.72 -14.44
CA ASN A 70 -6.61 -7.23 -13.55
C ASN A 70 -6.83 -8.15 -12.33
N LEU A 71 -5.74 -8.65 -11.75
CA LEU A 71 -5.78 -9.58 -10.60
C LEU A 71 -6.07 -8.87 -9.28
N TRP A 72 -5.88 -7.56 -9.24
CA TRP A 72 -6.10 -6.72 -8.06
C TRP A 72 -7.59 -6.46 -7.81
N ASP A 73 -7.93 -6.10 -6.56
CA ASP A 73 -9.31 -5.72 -6.23
C ASP A 73 -9.72 -4.52 -7.08
N LYS A 74 -10.67 -4.71 -8.00
CA LYS A 74 -11.21 -3.65 -8.87
C LYS A 74 -11.76 -2.44 -8.12
N ASN A 75 -12.11 -2.63 -6.84
CA ASN A 75 -12.58 -1.55 -6.00
C ASN A 75 -11.43 -0.75 -5.40
N CYS A 76 -10.16 -1.10 -5.63
CA CYS A 76 -9.00 -0.41 -5.08
C CYS A 76 -8.10 0.10 -6.21
N ASP A 77 -7.85 1.41 -6.26
CA ASP A 77 -6.93 2.00 -7.22
C ASP A 77 -5.51 1.79 -6.70
N ARG A 78 -4.90 0.72 -7.20
CA ARG A 78 -3.54 0.37 -6.84
C ARG A 78 -2.53 1.42 -7.34
N LEU A 79 -2.79 2.07 -8.48
CA LEU A 79 -1.94 3.13 -9.01
C LEU A 79 -1.98 4.38 -8.12
N LEU A 80 -3.12 4.66 -7.48
CA LEU A 80 -3.21 5.72 -6.49
C LEU A 80 -2.33 5.44 -5.26
N LEU A 81 -2.32 4.21 -4.75
CA LEU A 81 -1.43 3.79 -3.66
C LEU A 81 0.05 3.87 -4.07
N ASP A 82 0.40 3.42 -5.26
CA ASP A 82 1.76 3.48 -5.77
C ASP A 82 2.23 4.91 -6.05
N SER A 83 1.32 5.82 -6.35
CA SER A 83 1.61 7.25 -6.44
C SER A 83 1.88 7.89 -5.06
N LEU A 84 1.80 7.11 -3.98
CA LEU A 84 1.98 7.57 -2.60
C LEU A 84 1.03 8.73 -2.28
N PHE A 85 -0.18 8.63 -2.83
CA PHE A 85 -1.23 9.64 -2.69
C PHE A 85 -0.80 11.01 -3.21
N ALA A 86 0.06 11.10 -4.23
CA ALA A 86 0.64 12.33 -4.77
C ALA A 86 -0.33 13.52 -4.78
N GLU A 87 0.20 14.72 -4.56
CA GLU A 87 -0.61 15.94 -4.47
C GLU A 87 -1.52 16.11 -5.69
N GLY A 88 -2.77 16.52 -5.46
CA GLY A 88 -3.79 16.68 -6.50
C GLY A 88 -4.41 15.38 -7.04
N LYS A 89 -3.97 14.19 -6.59
CA LYS A 89 -4.57 12.91 -7.02
C LYS A 89 -5.82 12.51 -6.23
N VAL A 90 -6.02 13.08 -5.03
CA VAL A 90 -7.15 12.76 -4.15
C VAL A 90 -7.79 14.03 -3.64
N ASP A 91 -9.11 14.13 -3.78
CA ASP A 91 -9.91 15.15 -3.13
C ASP A 91 -10.25 14.74 -1.68
N PHE A 92 -9.61 15.45 -0.75
CA PHE A 92 -9.81 15.29 0.68
C PHE A 92 -10.91 16.18 1.26
N SER A 93 -11.50 17.08 0.46
CA SER A 93 -12.52 18.03 0.94
C SER A 93 -13.67 17.32 1.66
N PRO A 94 -14.13 17.81 2.81
CA PRO A 94 -13.81 19.12 3.44
C PRO A 94 -12.64 19.05 4.43
N LEU A 95 -11.76 18.04 4.31
CA LEU A 95 -10.50 18.00 5.05
C LEU A 95 -9.40 18.63 4.19
N ARG A 96 -8.53 19.41 4.81
CA ARG A 96 -7.30 19.92 4.17
C ARG A 96 -6.08 19.11 4.59
N VAL A 97 -5.15 18.96 3.66
CA VAL A 97 -3.81 18.40 3.93
C VAL A 97 -3.00 19.45 4.69
N VAL A 98 -2.45 19.07 5.84
CA VAL A 98 -1.61 19.95 6.66
C VAL A 98 -0.17 19.50 6.75
N ASP A 99 0.08 18.21 6.51
CA ASP A 99 1.42 17.67 6.39
C ASP A 99 1.39 16.43 5.49
N ARG A 100 2.51 16.19 4.82
CA ARG A 100 2.72 15.04 3.96
C ARG A 100 4.18 14.65 4.05
N LYS A 101 4.43 13.38 4.33
CA LYS A 101 5.78 12.83 4.35
C LYS A 101 5.82 11.50 3.63
N VAL A 102 6.85 11.33 2.81
CA VAL A 102 7.24 10.04 2.23
C VAL A 102 8.57 9.65 2.84
N PHE A 103 8.72 8.40 3.24
CA PHE A 103 9.97 7.90 3.80
C PHE A 103 10.15 6.42 3.45
N PRO A 104 11.32 6.02 2.93
CA PRO A 104 11.62 4.62 2.70
C PRO A 104 11.88 3.90 4.03
N THR A 105 11.50 2.64 4.11
CA THR A 105 11.94 1.73 5.17
C THR A 105 12.51 0.47 4.53
N THR A 106 13.74 0.14 4.88
CA THR A 106 14.44 -1.03 4.34
C THR A 106 14.42 -2.16 5.37
N HIS A 107 14.04 -3.35 4.92
CA HIS A 107 14.09 -4.57 5.70
C HIS A 107 14.99 -5.57 4.99
N ARG A 108 15.99 -6.07 5.72
CA ARG A 108 16.80 -7.19 5.27
C ARG A 108 16.12 -8.49 5.69
N MET A 109 15.89 -9.40 4.75
CA MET A 109 15.25 -10.69 5.03
C MET A 109 15.70 -11.77 4.04
N PRO A 110 15.59 -13.05 4.43
CA PRO A 110 15.74 -14.15 3.49
C PRO A 110 14.77 -14.08 2.31
N LEU A 111 15.23 -14.50 1.13
CA LEU A 111 14.47 -14.49 -0.11
C LEU A 111 13.18 -15.31 0.01
N ASP A 112 13.21 -16.45 0.70
CA ASP A 112 12.02 -17.27 0.93
C ASP A 112 10.91 -16.51 1.70
N SER A 113 11.31 -15.68 2.66
CA SER A 113 10.46 -14.87 3.51
C SER A 113 9.87 -13.71 2.70
N PHE A 114 10.68 -13.12 1.82
CA PHE A 114 10.19 -12.15 0.84
C PHE A 114 9.17 -12.76 -0.13
N VAL A 115 9.46 -13.94 -0.70
CA VAL A 115 8.53 -14.65 -1.59
C VAL A 115 7.22 -14.97 -0.87
N LYS A 116 7.30 -15.37 0.41
CA LYS A 116 6.12 -15.58 1.26
C LYS A 116 5.34 -14.28 1.47
N TYR A 117 6.00 -13.15 1.68
CA TYR A 117 5.35 -11.84 1.74
C TYR A 117 4.59 -11.53 0.43
N VAL A 118 5.22 -11.72 -0.74
CA VAL A 118 4.57 -11.50 -2.05
C VAL A 118 3.32 -12.37 -2.20
N SER A 119 3.33 -13.61 -1.68
CA SER A 119 2.15 -14.49 -1.69
C SER A 119 0.94 -13.94 -0.93
N THR A 120 1.16 -12.99 -0.01
CA THR A 120 0.08 -12.34 0.76
C THR A 120 -0.60 -11.20 0.02
N TRP A 121 -0.09 -10.79 -1.15
CA TRP A 121 -0.72 -9.75 -1.96
C TRP A 121 -2.12 -10.19 -2.36
N SER A 122 -3.08 -9.27 -2.25
CA SER A 122 -4.49 -9.55 -2.58
C SER A 122 -4.69 -10.07 -4.00
N ALA A 123 -3.78 -9.73 -4.92
CA ALA A 123 -3.75 -10.25 -6.28
C ALA A 123 -3.62 -11.77 -6.35
N PHE A 124 -2.93 -12.39 -5.40
CA PHE A 124 -2.59 -13.83 -5.41
C PHE A 124 -3.30 -14.64 -4.31
N THR A 125 -4.04 -13.98 -3.41
CA THR A 125 -4.82 -14.68 -2.37
C THR A 125 -6.02 -15.47 -2.92
N GLN A 126 -6.44 -15.21 -4.17
CA GLN A 126 -7.53 -15.92 -4.82
C GLN A 126 -6.97 -17.08 -5.66
N ASP A 127 -7.53 -18.28 -5.53
CA ASP A 127 -7.02 -19.49 -6.18
C ASP A 127 -6.92 -19.37 -7.72
N ALA A 128 -7.84 -18.63 -8.33
CA ALA A 128 -7.85 -18.38 -9.77
C ALA A 128 -6.59 -17.63 -10.27
N HIS A 129 -5.89 -16.92 -9.39
CA HIS A 129 -4.76 -16.04 -9.74
C HIS A 129 -3.40 -16.62 -9.32
N LYS A 130 -3.37 -17.81 -8.71
CA LYS A 130 -2.13 -18.45 -8.21
C LYS A 130 -1.14 -18.79 -9.31
N ARG A 131 -1.60 -19.08 -10.53
CA ARG A 131 -0.73 -19.51 -11.65
C ARG A 131 0.41 -18.54 -11.93
N LEU A 132 0.13 -17.23 -11.89
CA LEU A 132 1.13 -16.20 -12.14
C LEU A 132 2.19 -16.16 -11.01
N PHE A 133 1.73 -16.27 -9.75
CA PHE A 133 2.62 -16.35 -8.60
C PHE A 133 3.45 -17.64 -8.58
N ASP A 134 2.87 -18.78 -8.95
CA ASP A 134 3.57 -20.06 -9.03
C ASP A 134 4.69 -20.03 -10.08
N LYS A 135 4.47 -19.35 -11.21
CA LYS A 135 5.51 -19.09 -12.21
C LYS A 135 6.65 -18.25 -11.64
N PHE A 136 6.33 -17.19 -10.88
CA PHE A 136 7.35 -16.39 -10.20
C PHE A 136 8.14 -17.21 -9.16
N LYS A 137 7.45 -18.00 -8.33
CA LYS A 137 8.05 -18.83 -7.28
C LYS A 137 8.99 -19.91 -7.83
N THR A 138 8.73 -20.38 -9.05
CA THR A 138 9.53 -21.42 -9.73
C THR A 138 10.59 -20.84 -10.67
N ASP A 139 10.70 -19.51 -10.78
CA ASP A 139 11.74 -18.86 -11.57
C ASP A 139 13.13 -19.22 -11.02
N SER A 140 14.09 -19.48 -11.92
CA SER A 140 15.43 -19.92 -11.54
C SER A 140 16.16 -18.89 -10.69
N VAL A 141 15.90 -17.59 -10.90
CA VAL A 141 16.47 -16.51 -10.09
C VAL A 141 15.94 -16.55 -8.66
N ILE A 142 14.68 -16.95 -8.48
CA ILE A 142 14.01 -16.99 -7.18
C ILE A 142 14.34 -18.27 -6.40
N THR A 143 14.64 -19.36 -7.11
CA THR A 143 14.90 -20.69 -6.50
C THR A 143 16.39 -21.00 -6.30
N ALA A 144 17.30 -20.22 -6.87
CA ALA A 144 18.75 -20.49 -6.83
C ALA A 144 19.33 -20.56 -5.40
N ASP A 145 18.88 -19.67 -4.51
CA ASP A 145 19.33 -19.65 -3.11
C ASP A 145 18.22 -19.07 -2.19
N PRO A 146 17.39 -19.92 -1.57
CA PRO A 146 16.28 -19.48 -0.72
C PRO A 146 16.71 -18.72 0.54
N VAL A 147 17.93 -18.96 1.04
CA VAL A 147 18.46 -18.31 2.25
C VAL A 147 19.23 -17.02 1.95
N LYS A 148 19.36 -16.66 0.67
CA LYS A 148 19.93 -15.39 0.24
C LYS A 148 19.20 -14.22 0.88
N GLU A 149 19.95 -13.33 1.50
CA GLU A 149 19.41 -12.09 2.08
C GLU A 149 19.13 -11.05 0.99
N VAL A 150 17.94 -10.48 1.00
CA VAL A 150 17.52 -9.38 0.13
C VAL A 150 17.16 -8.14 0.95
N ASP A 151 17.54 -6.97 0.45
CA ASP A 151 17.19 -5.68 1.03
C ASP A 151 15.92 -5.18 0.35
N VAL A 152 14.81 -5.20 1.10
CA VAL A 152 13.47 -4.84 0.62
C VAL A 152 13.12 -3.43 1.11
N GLU A 153 13.00 -2.48 0.20
CA GLU A 153 12.60 -1.11 0.51
C GLU A 153 11.10 -0.90 0.26
N PHE A 154 10.41 -0.36 1.26
CA PHE A 154 9.02 0.06 1.20
C PHE A 154 8.92 1.58 1.20
N PRO A 155 8.32 2.21 0.18
CA PRO A 155 8.08 3.64 0.18
C PRO A 155 6.82 3.94 1.00
N PHE A 156 6.98 4.17 2.30
CA PHE A 156 5.88 4.58 3.18
C PHE A 156 5.50 6.04 2.95
N PHE A 157 4.23 6.34 3.17
CA PHE A 157 3.73 7.70 3.20
C PHE A 157 2.82 7.93 4.40
N VAL A 158 2.75 9.18 4.84
CA VAL A 158 1.75 9.70 5.75
C VAL A 158 1.20 11.00 5.20
N VAL A 159 -0.13 11.12 5.17
CA VAL A 159 -0.86 12.36 4.89
C VAL A 159 -1.63 12.73 6.14
N ILE A 160 -1.33 13.90 6.70
CA ILE A 160 -2.03 14.43 7.87
C ILE A 160 -3.08 15.42 7.39
N LEU A 161 -4.30 15.21 7.86
CA LEU A 161 -5.50 15.95 7.49
C LEU A 161 -6.08 16.66 8.72
N LYS A 162 -6.67 17.82 8.51
CA LYS A 162 -7.43 18.58 9.50
C LYS A 162 -8.78 18.97 8.88
N SER A 163 -9.84 19.08 9.69
CA SER A 163 -11.07 19.75 9.26
C SER A 163 -10.77 21.19 8.87
N ASP A 164 -11.45 21.70 7.85
CA ASP A 164 -11.46 23.13 7.59
C ASP A 164 -12.08 23.87 8.79
N ASP A 165 -11.52 25.03 9.07
CA ASP A 165 -11.95 25.90 10.16
C ASP A 165 -13.21 26.64 9.65
N ASN A 166 -14.38 26.03 9.78
CA ASN A 166 -15.66 26.74 9.73
C ASN A 166 -15.96 27.38 11.08
#